data_AF-A0AA36MPR1-F1
#
_entry.id   AF-A0AA36MPR1-F1
#
_cell.length_a   1.000
_cell.length_b   1.000
_cell.length_c   1.000
_cell.angle_alpha   90.00
_cell.angle_beta   90.00
_cell.angle_gamma   90.00
#
_symmetry.space_group_name_H-M   'P 1'
#
loop_
_entity.id
_entity.type
_entity.pdbx_description
1 polymer ?
#
loop_
_entity_poly.entity_id
_entity_poly.type
_entity_poly.pdbx_seq_one_letter_code
_entity_poly.pdbx_strand_id
1 'polypeptide(L)'
;MYSFQSDECDVPSQWPPELAAQKRPVVHVHEISDGEDEPPRTRQRQEDANPAFGAALGRLILGEEVALEDALERARQQAGHRMPEEQTLASEVSRIRAAAVDDYREILGLSPENDLELPAAQSRYRQIMRLLHPDKRGAATAAVGEAACDEALERVQQALQGLKKELEMGPDPSNVARQGMRRMQELQRLRTQQARQQQQQQQQAGAKPPEPAPARVGPETSQQPHEDVRDDATQQIMRLLAQLKEQQAS
;
A
#
# COMPACT_ATOMS: atom_id res chain seq x y z
N MET A 1 -36.69 -2.71 -39.11
CA MET A 1 -35.39 -2.53 -39.77
C MET A 1 -34.76 -1.29 -39.16
N TYR A 2 -33.82 -1.45 -38.23
CA TYR A 2 -33.13 -0.32 -37.60
C TYR A 2 -31.89 0.00 -38.44
N SER A 3 -31.87 1.19 -39.03
CA SER A 3 -30.73 1.72 -39.80
C SER A 3 -29.73 2.30 -38.81
N PHE A 4 -28.56 1.68 -38.69
CA PHE A 4 -27.46 2.20 -37.88
C PHE A 4 -26.79 3.31 -38.70
N GLN A 5 -27.08 4.57 -38.37
CA GLN A 5 -26.30 5.71 -38.87
C GLN A 5 -24.98 5.72 -38.09
N SER A 6 -23.89 5.41 -38.79
CA SER A 6 -22.54 5.60 -38.28
C SER A 6 -22.26 7.09 -38.26
N ASP A 7 -22.37 7.72 -37.10
CA ASP A 7 -21.82 9.06 -36.89
C ASP A 7 -20.31 8.99 -37.15
N GLU A 8 -19.92 9.65 -38.23
CA GLU A 8 -18.56 9.83 -38.71
C GLU A 8 -17.83 10.67 -37.65
N CYS A 9 -17.04 10.02 -36.80
CA CYS A 9 -16.17 10.72 -35.86
C CYS A 9 -15.16 11.54 -36.67
N ASP A 10 -15.42 12.83 -36.83
CA ASP A 10 -14.45 13.83 -37.27
C ASP A 10 -13.20 13.69 -36.41
N VAL A 11 -12.16 13.05 -36.97
CA VAL A 11 -10.83 12.99 -36.37
C VAL A 11 -10.22 14.38 -36.54
N PRO A 12 -10.00 15.18 -35.48
CA PRO A 12 -9.30 16.45 -35.62
C PRO A 12 -7.83 16.17 -36.00
N SER A 13 -7.55 16.10 -37.31
CA SER A 13 -6.22 15.93 -37.91
C SER A 13 -5.40 17.22 -37.88
N GLN A 14 -5.46 17.98 -36.79
CA GLN A 14 -4.69 19.21 -36.67
C GLN A 14 -3.95 19.23 -35.34
N TRP A 15 -2.93 18.38 -35.25
CA TRP A 15 -1.87 18.59 -34.28
C TRP A 15 -1.09 19.86 -34.70
N PRO A 16 -0.94 20.86 -33.83
CA PRO A 16 -0.23 22.08 -34.16
C PRO A 16 1.24 21.76 -34.50
N PRO A 17 1.76 22.24 -35.66
CA PRO A 17 3.10 21.89 -36.13
C PRO A 17 4.23 22.35 -35.18
N GLU A 18 3.96 23.27 -34.24
CA GLU A 18 4.94 23.72 -33.25
C GLU A 18 5.30 22.66 -32.20
N LEU A 19 4.43 21.69 -31.92
CA LEU A 19 4.73 20.60 -30.97
C LEU A 19 5.55 19.46 -31.60
N ALA A 20 5.63 19.38 -32.93
CA ALA A 20 6.45 18.38 -33.62
C ALA A 20 7.96 18.69 -33.51
N ALA A 21 8.34 19.91 -33.13
CA ALA A 21 9.73 20.36 -33.08
C ALA A 21 10.38 20.28 -31.68
N GLN A 22 9.72 19.71 -30.67
CA GLN A 22 10.42 19.34 -29.44
C GLN A 22 11.35 18.15 -29.76
N LYS A 23 12.62 18.49 -30.02
CA LYS A 23 13.76 17.58 -30.10
C LYS A 23 13.65 16.55 -28.97
N ARG A 24 13.14 15.37 -29.30
CA ARG A 24 13.22 14.22 -28.41
C ARG A 24 14.70 14.05 -28.08
N PRO A 25 15.09 13.96 -26.79
CA PRO A 25 16.47 13.65 -26.46
C PRO A 25 16.80 12.36 -27.18
N VAL A 26 17.78 12.43 -28.08
CA VAL A 26 18.31 11.26 -28.78
C VAL A 26 18.97 10.42 -27.70
N VAL A 27 18.21 9.47 -27.16
CA VAL A 27 18.77 8.44 -26.30
C VAL A 27 19.62 7.60 -27.23
N HIS A 28 20.93 7.77 -27.16
CA HIS A 28 21.86 6.81 -27.75
C HIS A 28 21.64 5.48 -27.03
N VAL A 29 20.86 4.62 -27.66
CA VAL A 29 20.82 3.20 -27.34
C VAL A 29 22.19 2.68 -27.74
N HIS A 30 23.09 2.60 -26.77
CA HIS A 30 24.27 1.76 -26.93
C HIS A 30 23.75 0.34 -27.11
N GLU A 31 23.89 -0.19 -28.32
CA GLU A 31 23.78 -1.61 -28.58
C GLU A 31 24.75 -2.28 -27.60
N ILE A 32 24.17 -2.98 -26.63
CA ILE A 32 24.91 -3.83 -25.71
C ILE A 32 25.42 -4.96 -26.60
N SER A 33 26.65 -4.78 -27.09
CA SER A 33 27.43 -5.79 -27.77
C SER A 33 27.31 -7.10 -26.98
N ASP A 34 26.94 -8.17 -27.67
CA ASP A 34 26.99 -9.57 -27.21
C ASP A 34 28.43 -9.96 -26.88
N GLY A 35 28.94 -9.41 -25.78
CA GLY A 35 30.22 -9.70 -25.19
C GLY A 35 30.14 -11.04 -24.48
N GLU A 36 30.52 -12.07 -25.21
CA GLU A 36 31.15 -13.33 -24.80
C GLU A 36 30.91 -13.81 -23.35
N ASP A 37 30.22 -14.96 -23.28
CA ASP A 37 30.37 -16.05 -22.30
C ASP A 37 31.37 -15.82 -21.16
N GLU A 38 30.99 -15.05 -20.15
CA GLU A 38 31.57 -15.19 -18.82
C GLU A 38 30.81 -16.33 -18.10
N PRO A 39 31.45 -17.46 -17.78
CA PRO A 39 30.78 -18.55 -17.09
C PRO A 39 30.24 -18.03 -15.75
N PRO A 40 29.00 -18.39 -15.37
CA PRO A 40 28.39 -17.88 -14.16
C PRO A 40 29.29 -18.24 -12.98
N ARG A 41 29.89 -17.21 -12.36
CA ARG A 41 30.55 -17.36 -11.06
C ARG A 41 29.50 -17.92 -10.12
N THR A 42 29.62 -19.20 -9.82
CA THR A 42 28.91 -19.86 -8.73
C THR A 42 29.32 -19.12 -7.46
N ARG A 43 28.52 -18.11 -7.09
CA ARG A 43 28.51 -17.59 -5.73
C ARG A 43 28.11 -18.78 -4.88
N GLN A 44 29.11 -19.45 -4.35
CA GLN A 44 29.00 -20.44 -3.30
C GLN A 44 28.35 -19.71 -2.13
N ARG A 45 27.02 -19.81 -2.11
CA ARG A 45 26.15 -19.22 -1.10
C ARG A 45 26.54 -19.95 0.18
N GLN A 46 27.36 -19.29 0.99
CA GLN A 46 27.72 -19.76 2.31
C GLN A 46 26.43 -19.84 3.10
N GLU A 47 25.89 -21.06 3.20
CA GLU A 47 24.74 -21.42 4.00
C GLU A 47 25.15 -21.41 5.47
N ASP A 48 25.47 -20.22 5.99
CA ASP A 48 25.39 -19.99 7.43
C ASP A 48 23.90 -19.84 7.76
N ALA A 49 23.20 -20.97 7.67
CA ALA A 49 21.82 -21.14 8.05
C ALA A 49 21.71 -20.86 9.55
N ASN A 50 21.38 -19.62 9.87
CA ASN A 50 21.06 -19.19 11.22
C ASN A 50 19.85 -20.02 11.69
N PRO A 51 20.02 -20.97 12.64
CA PRO A 51 18.98 -21.96 12.97
C PRO A 51 17.71 -21.31 13.56
N ALA A 52 17.78 -20.04 13.93
CA ALA A 52 16.64 -19.25 14.39
C ALA A 52 15.61 -18.95 13.28
N PHE A 53 16.03 -18.81 12.01
CA PHE A 53 15.10 -18.45 10.92
C PHE A 53 14.24 -19.64 10.48
N GLY A 54 14.80 -20.86 10.51
CA GLY A 54 14.07 -22.09 10.23
C GLY A 54 13.04 -22.44 11.30
N ALA A 55 13.33 -22.14 12.57
CA ALA A 55 12.40 -22.37 13.68
C ALA A 55 11.17 -21.44 13.64
N ALA A 56 11.34 -20.19 13.19
CA ALA A 56 10.22 -19.25 13.00
C ALA A 56 9.31 -19.67 11.84
N LEU A 57 9.88 -20.16 10.73
CA LEU A 57 9.10 -20.69 9.61
C LEU A 57 8.41 -22.03 9.96
N GLY A 58 9.06 -22.89 10.73
CA GLY A 58 8.49 -24.16 11.19
C GLY A 58 7.34 -24.00 12.18
N ARG A 59 7.32 -22.94 12.98
CA ARG A 59 6.17 -22.59 13.84
C ARG A 59 4.95 -22.12 13.04
N LEU A 60 5.18 -21.53 11.87
CA LEU A 60 4.12 -21.15 10.92
C LEU A 60 3.45 -22.37 10.26
N ILE A 61 4.12 -23.53 10.22
CA ILE A 61 3.68 -24.71 9.47
C ILE A 61 2.99 -25.78 10.36
N LEU A 62 3.14 -25.75 11.70
CA LEU A 62 2.73 -26.88 12.55
C LEU A 62 1.79 -26.58 13.74
N GLY A 63 1.09 -25.44 13.80
CA GLY A 63 -0.04 -25.38 14.76
C GLY A 63 -0.59 -24.04 15.21
N GLU A 64 -0.15 -22.91 14.66
CA GLU A 64 -0.81 -21.61 14.91
C GLU A 64 -1.74 -21.17 13.77
N GLU A 65 -2.04 -22.08 12.83
CA GLU A 65 -2.97 -21.82 11.72
C GLU A 65 -4.43 -21.76 12.19
N VAL A 66 -4.81 -22.47 13.25
CA VAL A 66 -6.19 -22.51 13.74
C VAL A 66 -6.64 -21.14 14.26
N ALA A 67 -5.73 -20.36 14.87
CA ALA A 67 -6.08 -19.04 15.41
C ALA A 67 -6.19 -17.97 14.32
N LEU A 68 -5.38 -18.07 13.26
CA LEU A 68 -5.45 -17.14 12.13
C LEU A 68 -6.69 -17.44 11.27
N GLU A 69 -6.97 -18.71 11.01
CA GLU A 69 -8.14 -19.13 10.24
C GLU A 69 -9.44 -18.78 10.98
N ASP A 70 -9.52 -19.03 12.30
CA ASP A 70 -10.62 -18.54 13.14
C ASP A 70 -10.71 -17.01 13.17
N ALA A 71 -9.59 -16.28 13.17
CA ALA A 71 -9.61 -14.81 13.15
C ALA A 71 -10.06 -14.27 11.80
N LEU A 72 -9.65 -14.90 10.70
CA LEU A 72 -10.09 -14.57 9.35
C LEU A 72 -11.56 -14.93 9.14
N GLU A 73 -12.02 -16.06 9.70
CA GLU A 73 -13.41 -16.49 9.66
C GLU A 73 -14.29 -15.62 10.55
N ARG A 74 -13.82 -15.22 11.74
CA ARG A 74 -14.50 -14.20 12.57
C ARG A 74 -14.50 -12.83 11.91
N ALA A 75 -13.43 -12.41 11.24
CA ALA A 75 -13.40 -11.17 10.46
C ALA A 75 -14.33 -11.25 9.26
N ARG A 76 -14.46 -12.42 8.62
CA ARG A 76 -15.38 -12.68 7.51
C ARG A 76 -16.83 -12.80 7.98
N GLN A 77 -17.07 -13.28 9.19
CA GLN A 77 -18.37 -13.29 9.85
C GLN A 77 -18.74 -11.90 10.37
N GLN A 78 -17.79 -11.12 10.90
CA GLN A 78 -18.01 -9.71 11.29
C GLN A 78 -18.22 -8.81 10.06
N ALA A 79 -17.48 -9.05 8.98
CA ALA A 79 -17.69 -8.38 7.69
C ALA A 79 -18.92 -8.92 6.93
N GLY A 80 -19.31 -10.18 7.18
CA GLY A 80 -20.41 -10.88 6.53
C GLY A 80 -21.76 -10.76 7.25
N HIS A 81 -21.79 -10.24 8.48
CA HIS A 81 -22.98 -10.25 9.34
C HIS A 81 -23.42 -8.86 9.83
N ARG A 82 -23.27 -7.87 8.97
CA ARG A 82 -24.29 -6.82 8.81
C ARG A 82 -24.70 -6.79 7.35
N MET A 83 -25.34 -7.88 6.89
CA MET A 83 -26.37 -7.67 5.87
C MET A 83 -27.40 -6.78 6.57
N PRO A 84 -27.49 -5.50 6.18
CA PRO A 84 -28.35 -4.56 6.88
C PRO A 84 -29.75 -5.15 6.85
N GLU A 85 -30.36 -5.20 8.03
CA GLU A 85 -31.76 -5.56 8.21
C GLU A 85 -32.56 -5.02 7.03
N GLU A 86 -33.25 -5.91 6.32
CA GLU A 86 -34.02 -5.66 5.09
C GLU A 86 -34.06 -4.18 4.69
N GLN A 87 -33.02 -3.72 3.98
CA GLN A 87 -32.98 -2.35 3.48
C GLN A 87 -34.17 -2.14 2.56
N THR A 88 -35.21 -1.53 3.12
CA THR A 88 -36.43 -1.25 2.38
C THR A 88 -36.11 -0.23 1.29
N LEU A 89 -36.77 -0.37 0.14
CA LEU A 89 -36.65 0.58 -0.97
C LEU A 89 -36.79 2.04 -0.49
N ALA A 90 -37.74 2.30 0.41
CA ALA A 90 -37.98 3.63 0.96
C ALA A 90 -36.79 4.16 1.77
N SER A 91 -36.18 3.32 2.62
CA SER A 91 -35.01 3.73 3.41
C SER A 91 -33.81 4.05 2.52
N GLU A 92 -33.56 3.25 1.49
CA GLU A 92 -32.44 3.47 0.56
C GLU A 92 -32.64 4.70 -0.32
N VAL A 93 -33.85 4.90 -0.87
CA VAL A 93 -34.16 6.10 -1.65
C VAL A 93 -34.03 7.35 -0.78
N SER A 94 -34.53 7.33 0.45
CA SER A 94 -34.39 8.46 1.37
C SER A 94 -32.92 8.77 1.68
N ARG A 95 -32.11 7.73 1.92
CA ARG A 95 -30.67 7.85 2.20
C ARG A 95 -29.92 8.48 1.02
N ILE A 96 -30.13 7.95 -0.20
CA ILE A 96 -29.47 8.44 -1.42
C ILE A 96 -29.85 9.90 -1.72
N ARG A 97 -31.10 10.29 -1.46
CA ARG A 97 -31.58 11.66 -1.70
C ARG A 97 -31.10 12.65 -0.63
N ALA A 98 -30.90 12.20 0.60
CA ALA A 98 -30.37 13.01 1.69
C ALA A 98 -28.86 13.26 1.58
N ALA A 99 -28.12 12.33 0.98
CA ALA A 99 -26.68 12.44 0.79
C ALA A 99 -26.30 13.66 -0.08
N ALA A 100 -25.13 14.24 0.23
CA ALA A 100 -24.57 15.34 -0.55
C ALA A 100 -24.20 14.88 -1.98
N VAL A 101 -24.32 15.77 -2.96
CA VAL A 101 -24.08 15.45 -4.38
C VAL A 101 -22.65 14.97 -4.64
N ASP A 102 -21.69 15.54 -3.90
CA ASP A 102 -20.27 15.22 -4.03
C ASP A 102 -19.82 14.07 -3.11
N ASP A 103 -20.68 13.58 -2.21
CA ASP A 103 -20.34 12.48 -1.30
C ASP A 103 -20.71 11.12 -1.90
N TYR A 104 -19.84 10.65 -2.80
CA TYR A 104 -20.02 9.37 -3.49
C TYR A 104 -20.04 8.18 -2.53
N ARG A 105 -19.32 8.29 -1.39
CA ARG A 105 -19.25 7.22 -0.38
C ARG A 105 -20.59 7.07 0.32
N GLU A 106 -21.18 8.18 0.74
CA GLU A 106 -22.50 8.19 1.38
C GLU A 106 -23.57 7.68 0.42
N ILE A 107 -23.60 8.17 -0.83
CA ILE A 107 -24.57 7.71 -1.85
C ILE A 107 -24.49 6.19 -2.05
N LEU A 108 -23.28 5.64 -2.21
CA LEU A 108 -23.06 4.20 -2.41
C LEU A 108 -23.16 3.37 -1.12
N GLY A 109 -23.30 4.01 0.04
CA GLY A 109 -23.39 3.31 1.34
C GLY A 109 -22.12 2.57 1.69
N LEU A 110 -20.99 3.20 1.40
CA LEU A 110 -19.65 2.75 1.75
C LEU A 110 -19.25 3.36 3.10
N SER A 111 -18.55 2.58 3.93
CA SER A 111 -18.01 3.08 5.19
C SER A 111 -16.96 4.16 4.94
N PRO A 112 -16.93 5.27 5.71
CA PRO A 112 -15.86 6.25 5.62
C PRO A 112 -14.50 5.68 6.02
N GLU A 113 -14.47 4.64 6.85
CA GLU A 113 -13.24 4.01 7.35
C GLU A 113 -12.60 3.06 6.34
N ASN A 114 -13.36 2.58 5.36
CA ASN A 114 -12.85 1.61 4.39
C ASN A 114 -12.11 2.33 3.26
N ASP A 115 -11.05 1.68 2.78
CA ASP A 115 -10.36 2.09 1.56
C ASP A 115 -11.34 2.08 0.38
N LEU A 116 -11.19 3.09 -0.48
CA LEU A 116 -12.09 3.34 -1.58
C LEU A 116 -11.78 2.39 -2.75
N GLU A 117 -12.24 1.16 -2.64
CA GLU A 117 -11.96 0.13 -3.65
C GLU A 117 -13.08 0.03 -4.69
N LEU A 118 -12.71 0.08 -5.97
CA LEU A 118 -13.66 -0.06 -7.08
C LEU A 118 -14.51 -1.34 -7.01
N PRO A 119 -13.96 -2.54 -6.66
CA PRO A 119 -14.77 -3.75 -6.53
C PRO A 119 -15.87 -3.65 -5.46
N ALA A 120 -15.56 -3.04 -4.31
CA ALA A 120 -16.53 -2.86 -3.23
C ALA A 120 -17.65 -1.90 -3.65
N ALA A 121 -17.29 -0.79 -4.29
CA ALA A 121 -18.25 0.16 -4.85
C ALA A 121 -19.15 -0.47 -5.93
N GLN A 122 -18.59 -1.26 -6.84
CA GLN A 122 -19.38 -1.99 -7.85
C GLN A 122 -20.32 -3.02 -7.23
N SER A 123 -19.88 -3.70 -6.16
CA SER A 123 -20.73 -4.64 -5.43
C SER A 123 -21.94 -3.92 -4.81
N ARG A 124 -21.72 -2.78 -4.15
CA ARG A 124 -22.79 -1.93 -3.59
C ARG A 124 -23.71 -1.37 -4.66
N TYR A 125 -23.17 -0.86 -5.75
CA TYR A 125 -23.94 -0.41 -6.90
C TYR A 125 -24.90 -1.50 -7.40
N ARG A 126 -24.43 -2.74 -7.57
CA ARG A 126 -25.29 -3.86 -7.99
C ARG A 126 -26.36 -4.21 -6.94
N GLN A 127 -26.10 -4.02 -5.66
CA GLN A 127 -27.12 -4.20 -4.61
C GLN A 127 -28.21 -3.14 -4.71
N ILE A 128 -27.82 -1.87 -4.76
CA ILE A 128 -28.74 -0.73 -4.87
C ILE A 128 -29.55 -0.80 -6.16
N MET A 129 -28.91 -1.09 -7.29
CA MET A 129 -29.58 -1.25 -8.58
C MET A 129 -30.59 -2.39 -8.57
N ARG A 130 -30.33 -3.49 -7.85
CA ARG A 130 -31.32 -4.57 -7.69
C ARG A 130 -32.55 -4.14 -6.91
N LEU A 131 -32.47 -3.09 -6.08
CA LEU A 131 -33.61 -2.52 -5.36
C LEU A 131 -34.33 -1.46 -6.21
N LEU A 132 -33.58 -0.58 -6.89
CA LEU A 132 -34.13 0.55 -7.66
C LEU A 132 -34.59 0.20 -9.09
N HIS A 133 -34.28 -1.00 -9.57
CA HIS A 133 -34.54 -1.41 -10.96
C HIS A 133 -36.04 -1.28 -11.32
N PRO A 134 -36.39 -0.68 -12.48
CA PRO A 134 -37.78 -0.48 -12.88
C PRO A 134 -38.60 -1.77 -12.94
N ASP A 135 -38.00 -2.88 -13.37
CA ASP A 135 -38.65 -4.19 -13.42
C ASP A 135 -39.13 -4.71 -12.05
N LYS A 136 -38.51 -4.24 -10.96
CA LYS A 136 -38.85 -4.67 -9.59
C LYS A 136 -39.71 -3.65 -8.85
N ARG A 137 -40.16 -2.60 -9.54
CA ARG A 137 -41.04 -1.58 -8.99
C ARG A 137 -42.46 -2.13 -8.86
N GLY A 138 -42.70 -2.89 -7.80
CA GLY A 138 -44.02 -3.38 -7.42
C GLY A 138 -44.76 -2.38 -6.52
N ALA A 139 -45.59 -2.89 -5.62
CA ALA A 139 -46.33 -2.08 -4.65
C ALA A 139 -45.44 -1.20 -3.74
N ALA A 140 -44.18 -1.59 -3.52
CA ALA A 140 -43.22 -0.82 -2.72
C ALA A 140 -42.91 0.57 -3.32
N THR A 141 -43.04 0.73 -4.63
CA THR A 141 -42.75 2.00 -5.32
C THR A 141 -43.85 3.02 -5.12
N ALA A 142 -45.09 2.59 -4.87
CA ALA A 142 -46.21 3.49 -4.61
C ALA A 142 -46.00 4.34 -3.35
N ALA A 143 -45.27 3.84 -2.35
CA ALA A 143 -44.98 4.57 -1.12
C ALA A 143 -43.91 5.65 -1.29
N VAL A 144 -42.98 5.47 -2.23
CA VAL A 144 -41.80 6.35 -2.41
C VAL A 144 -42.02 7.34 -3.56
N GLY A 145 -42.78 6.94 -4.57
CA GLY A 145 -42.99 7.69 -5.80
C GLY A 145 -41.94 7.34 -6.87
N GLU A 146 -42.39 7.22 -8.11
CA GLU A 146 -41.55 6.86 -9.26
C GLU A 146 -40.41 7.87 -9.48
N ALA A 147 -40.74 9.16 -9.46
CA ALA A 147 -39.77 10.24 -9.65
C ALA A 147 -38.65 10.22 -8.60
N ALA A 148 -38.95 9.84 -7.35
CA ALA A 148 -37.93 9.74 -6.30
C ALA A 148 -37.00 8.54 -6.52
N CYS A 149 -37.52 7.43 -7.05
CA CYS A 149 -36.72 6.27 -7.43
C CYS A 149 -35.81 6.58 -8.63
N ASP A 150 -36.30 7.34 -9.62
CA ASP A 150 -35.50 7.75 -10.78
C ASP A 150 -34.41 8.74 -10.40
N GLU A 151 -34.73 9.73 -9.55
CA GLU A 151 -33.73 10.66 -9.00
C GLU A 151 -32.63 9.90 -8.24
N ALA A 152 -33.00 8.93 -7.39
CA ALA A 152 -32.03 8.12 -6.66
C ALA A 152 -31.16 7.27 -7.60
N LEU A 153 -31.75 6.71 -8.67
CA LEU A 153 -31.04 5.94 -9.67
C LEU A 153 -29.99 6.80 -10.41
N GLU A 154 -30.37 8.00 -10.84
CA GLU A 154 -29.46 8.95 -11.49
C GLU A 154 -28.29 9.33 -10.58
N ARG A 155 -28.57 9.66 -9.30
CA ARG A 155 -27.53 9.98 -8.31
C ARG A 155 -26.55 8.84 -8.09
N VAL A 156 -27.04 7.60 -8.00
CA VAL A 156 -26.19 6.42 -7.83
C VAL A 156 -25.29 6.19 -9.05
N GLN A 157 -25.80 6.41 -10.26
CA GLN A 157 -25.01 6.32 -11.49
C GLN A 157 -23.94 7.42 -11.55
N GLN A 158 -24.32 8.67 -11.24
CA GLN A 158 -23.39 9.79 -11.17
C GLN A 158 -22.31 9.56 -10.12
N ALA A 159 -22.67 9.07 -8.93
CA ALA A 159 -21.72 8.76 -7.87
C ALA A 159 -20.72 7.67 -8.30
N LEU A 160 -21.16 6.61 -8.97
CA LEU A 160 -20.26 5.59 -9.49
C LEU A 160 -19.31 6.14 -10.56
N GLN A 161 -19.78 7.03 -11.43
CA GLN A 161 -18.94 7.67 -12.44
C GLN A 161 -17.95 8.66 -11.82
N GLY A 162 -18.39 9.47 -10.86
CA GLY A 162 -17.53 10.39 -10.10
C GLY A 162 -16.44 9.63 -9.36
N LEU A 163 -16.81 8.54 -8.70
CA LEU A 163 -15.88 7.65 -8.03
C LEU A 163 -14.83 7.05 -8.97
N LYS A 164 -15.26 6.58 -10.16
CA LYS A 164 -14.32 6.06 -11.17
C LYS A 164 -13.34 7.13 -11.62
N LYS A 165 -13.80 8.36 -11.86
CA LYS A 165 -12.93 9.48 -12.22
C LYS A 165 -11.96 9.82 -11.10
N GLU A 166 -12.40 9.80 -9.84
CA GLU A 166 -11.54 10.04 -8.68
C GLU A 166 -10.44 8.97 -8.56
N LEU A 167 -10.80 7.70 -8.77
CA LEU A 167 -9.84 6.59 -8.76
C LEU A 167 -8.90 6.62 -9.97
N GLU A 168 -9.38 7.01 -11.15
CA GLU A 168 -8.57 7.16 -12.37
C GLU A 168 -7.60 8.34 -12.28
N MET A 169 -8.03 9.48 -11.71
CA MET A 169 -7.12 10.60 -11.43
C MET A 169 -6.05 10.22 -10.41
N GLY A 170 -6.37 9.26 -9.53
CA GLY A 170 -5.48 8.83 -8.46
C GLY A 170 -5.13 9.96 -7.48
N PRO A 171 -4.22 9.69 -6.54
CA PRO A 171 -3.66 10.75 -5.71
C PRO A 171 -2.89 11.75 -6.59
N ASP A 172 -3.13 13.04 -6.41
CA ASP A 172 -2.49 14.10 -7.19
C ASP A 172 -0.97 13.84 -7.30
N PRO A 173 -0.43 13.66 -8.52
CA PRO A 173 0.97 13.31 -8.72
C PRO A 173 1.92 14.34 -8.09
N SER A 174 1.49 15.60 -7.99
CA SER A 174 2.26 16.65 -7.31
C SER A 174 2.44 16.36 -5.82
N ASN A 175 1.38 15.90 -5.15
CA ASN A 175 1.42 15.55 -3.74
C ASN A 175 2.26 14.30 -3.50
N VAL A 176 2.12 13.28 -4.34
CA VAL A 176 2.95 12.06 -4.27
C VAL A 176 4.44 12.41 -4.42
N ALA A 177 4.80 13.23 -5.41
CA ALA A 177 6.16 13.68 -5.63
C ALA A 177 6.70 14.51 -4.44
N ARG A 178 5.90 15.43 -3.89
CA ARG A 178 6.26 16.24 -2.72
C ARG A 178 6.50 15.38 -1.48
N GLN A 179 5.65 14.39 -1.21
CA GLN A 179 5.85 13.47 -0.11
C GLN A 179 7.10 12.61 -0.30
N GLY A 180 7.34 12.12 -1.53
CA GLY A 180 8.56 11.39 -1.87
C GLY A 180 9.82 12.21 -1.62
N MET A 181 9.85 13.46 -2.06
CA MET A 181 10.98 14.36 -1.81
C MET A 181 11.19 14.64 -0.32
N ARG A 182 10.12 14.84 0.47
CA ARG A 182 10.25 15.01 1.93
C ARG A 182 10.89 13.80 2.60
N ARG A 183 10.40 12.59 2.30
CA ARG A 183 10.98 11.34 2.84
C ARG A 183 12.45 11.19 2.43
N MET A 184 12.79 11.54 1.19
CA MET A 184 14.17 11.46 0.71
C MET A 184 15.09 12.47 1.44
N GLN A 185 14.63 13.69 1.68
CA GLN A 185 15.39 14.70 2.44
C GLN A 185 15.60 14.26 3.90
N GLU A 186 14.60 13.65 4.52
CA GLU A 186 14.72 13.08 5.87
C GLU A 186 15.74 11.96 5.92
N LEU A 187 15.71 11.04 4.95
CA LEU A 187 16.72 9.98 4.81
C LEU A 187 18.14 10.55 4.62
N GLN A 188 18.30 11.60 3.83
CA GLN A 188 19.59 12.27 3.67
C GLN A 188 20.06 12.87 4.99
N ARG A 189 19.18 13.54 5.75
CA ARG A 189 19.51 14.08 7.08
C ARG A 189 19.96 12.99 8.04
N LEU A 190 19.26 11.85 8.08
CA LEU A 190 19.62 10.71 8.92
C LEU A 190 21.00 10.15 8.55
N ARG A 191 21.29 9.98 7.25
CA ARG A 191 22.62 9.52 6.78
C ARG A 191 23.73 10.48 7.16
N THR A 192 23.52 11.79 7.01
CA THR A 192 24.52 12.80 7.40
C THR A 192 24.77 12.77 8.91
N GLN A 193 23.72 12.64 9.73
CA GLN A 193 23.87 12.53 11.18
C GLN A 193 24.67 11.28 11.57
N GLN A 194 24.38 10.14 10.96
CA GLN A 194 25.09 8.88 11.23
C GLN A 194 26.57 8.98 10.83
N ALA A 195 26.87 9.54 9.66
CA ALA A 195 28.25 9.76 9.21
C ALA A 195 29.02 10.69 10.17
N ARG A 196 28.37 11.75 10.67
CA ARG A 196 28.98 12.68 11.63
C ARG A 196 29.28 12.01 12.98
N GLN A 197 28.39 11.15 13.47
CA GLN A 197 28.64 10.37 14.69
C GLN A 197 29.84 9.44 14.53
N GLN A 198 29.98 8.77 13.38
CA GLN A 198 31.13 7.90 13.11
C GLN A 198 32.44 8.69 13.09
N GLN A 199 32.46 9.89 12.48
CA GLN A 199 33.65 10.73 12.47
C GLN A 199 34.04 11.18 13.89
N GLN A 200 33.08 11.52 14.74
CA GLN A 200 33.36 11.88 16.14
C GLN A 200 33.96 10.72 16.93
N GLN A 201 33.47 9.50 16.72
CA GLN A 201 34.03 8.30 17.35
C GLN A 201 35.46 8.03 16.90
N GLN A 202 35.76 8.19 15.60
CA GLN A 202 37.13 8.03 15.08
C GLN A 202 38.09 9.09 15.62
N GLN A 203 37.64 10.34 15.78
CA GLN A 203 38.47 11.40 16.37
C GLN A 203 38.75 11.14 17.86
N GLN A 204 37.77 10.64 18.62
CA GLN A 204 37.98 10.26 20.01
C GLN A 204 38.90 9.04 20.15
N ALA A 205 38.75 8.04 19.27
CA ALA A 205 39.63 6.87 19.26
C ALA A 205 41.08 7.22 18.86
N GLY A 206 41.26 8.10 17.88
CA GLY A 206 42.58 8.56 17.44
C GLY A 206 43.28 9.50 18.42
N ALA A 207 42.54 10.14 19.33
CA ALA A 207 43.08 11.00 20.37
C ALA A 207 43.53 10.23 21.63
N LYS A 208 43.25 8.92 21.74
CA LYS A 208 43.84 8.10 22.81
C LYS A 208 45.34 7.98 22.50
N PRO A 209 46.22 8.62 23.29
CA PRO A 209 47.66 8.54 23.03
C PRO A 209 48.08 7.08 23.02
N PRO A 210 49.00 6.68 22.12
CA PRO A 210 49.45 5.30 22.01
C PRO A 210 49.89 4.84 23.39
N GLU A 211 49.13 3.90 23.94
CA GLU A 211 49.42 3.28 25.22
C GLU A 211 50.85 2.71 25.13
N PRO A 212 51.74 3.07 26.07
CA PRO A 212 53.15 2.67 25.98
C PRO A 212 53.23 1.15 25.91
N ALA A 213 53.92 0.67 24.87
CA ALA A 213 54.04 -0.75 24.55
C ALA A 213 54.31 -1.57 25.83
N PRO A 214 53.44 -2.53 26.20
CA PRO A 214 53.76 -3.44 27.28
C PRO A 214 55.00 -4.22 26.88
N ALA A 215 56.01 -4.16 27.74
CA ALA A 215 57.27 -4.87 27.55
C ALA A 215 57.00 -6.35 27.28
N ARG A 216 57.62 -6.86 26.20
CA ARG A 216 57.66 -8.28 25.81
C ARG A 216 57.87 -9.18 27.03
N VAL A 217 56.85 -9.96 27.38
CA VAL A 217 57.01 -11.15 28.22
C VAL A 217 56.28 -12.30 27.53
N GLY A 218 57.05 -13.31 27.14
CA GLY A 218 56.67 -14.73 27.12
C GLY A 218 55.58 -15.20 26.15
N PRO A 219 55.87 -16.15 25.25
CA PRO A 219 54.83 -16.89 24.53
C PRO A 219 54.25 -17.97 25.46
N GLU A 220 53.05 -17.75 26.00
CA GLU A 220 52.25 -18.85 26.54
C GLU A 220 50.93 -18.97 25.78
N THR A 221 50.87 -20.08 25.06
CA THR A 221 49.72 -20.72 24.45
C THR A 221 48.62 -20.91 25.51
N SER A 222 47.56 -20.10 25.47
CA SER A 222 46.31 -20.42 26.16
C SER A 222 45.13 -20.13 25.26
N GLN A 223 44.53 -21.21 24.79
CA GLN A 223 43.21 -21.26 24.18
C GLN A 223 42.19 -20.77 25.23
N GLN A 224 41.50 -19.67 24.97
CA GLN A 224 40.25 -19.33 25.64
C GLN A 224 39.12 -19.21 24.62
N PRO A 225 37.92 -19.71 24.94
CA PRO A 225 36.80 -19.77 24.03
C PRO A 225 36.16 -18.39 23.85
N HIS A 226 35.91 -18.04 22.60
CA HIS A 226 35.32 -16.78 22.15
C HIS A 226 33.79 -16.95 22.07
N GLU A 227 33.11 -16.99 23.21
CA GLU A 227 31.65 -16.94 23.29
C GLU A 227 31.27 -15.77 24.20
N ASP A 228 30.68 -14.70 23.65
CA ASP A 228 29.77 -13.77 24.38
C ASP A 228 29.43 -12.45 23.62
N VAL A 229 30.02 -12.18 22.45
CA VAL A 229 29.72 -10.90 21.75
C VAL A 229 28.34 -10.89 21.08
N ARG A 230 27.68 -12.04 20.94
CA ARG A 230 26.35 -12.13 20.28
C ARG A 230 25.18 -11.71 21.17
N ASP A 231 25.34 -11.70 22.50
CA ASP A 231 24.21 -11.46 23.40
C ASP A 231 23.85 -9.97 23.57
N ASP A 232 24.77 -9.06 23.30
CA ASP A 232 24.54 -7.61 23.51
C ASP A 232 23.58 -7.01 22.47
N ALA A 233 23.70 -7.44 21.21
CA ALA A 233 22.82 -6.97 20.12
C ALA A 233 21.36 -7.40 20.33
N THR A 234 21.16 -8.64 20.80
CA THR A 234 19.83 -9.19 21.07
C THR A 234 19.16 -8.47 22.25
N GLN A 235 19.93 -8.14 23.29
CA GLN A 235 19.43 -7.36 24.43
C GLN A 235 19.07 -5.92 24.05
N GLN A 236 19.81 -5.29 23.14
CA GLN A 236 19.47 -3.95 22.62
C GLN A 236 18.16 -3.94 21.83
N ILE A 237 17.93 -4.95 20.97
CA ILE A 237 16.69 -5.07 20.18
C ILE A 237 15.48 -5.27 21.10
N MET A 238 15.61 -6.13 22.12
CA MET A 238 14.56 -6.37 23.11
C MET A 238 14.17 -5.09 23.86
N ARG A 239 15.15 -4.24 24.22
CA ARG A 239 14.89 -2.95 24.87
C ARG A 239 14.12 -1.97 23.99
N LEU A 240 14.48 -1.88 22.71
CA LEU A 240 13.81 -0.97 21.76
C LEU A 240 12.36 -1.39 21.51
N LEU A 241 12.08 -2.69 21.39
CA LEU A 241 10.72 -3.20 21.23
C LEU A 241 9.83 -2.91 22.46
N ALA A 242 10.39 -3.00 23.67
CA ALA A 242 9.67 -2.66 24.89
C ALA A 242 9.25 -1.18 24.94
N GLN A 243 10.15 -0.25 24.57
CA GLN A 243 9.84 1.18 24.53
C GLN A 243 8.76 1.54 23.51
N LEU A 244 8.77 0.88 22.35
CA LEU A 244 7.79 1.13 21.29
C LEU A 244 6.38 0.69 21.73
N LYS A 245 6.29 -0.38 22.53
CA LYS A 245 5.03 -0.87 23.09
C LYS A 245 4.45 0.07 24.15
N GLU A 246 5.29 0.71 24.98
CA GLU A 246 4.83 1.73 25.94
C GLU A 246 4.28 2.98 25.24
N GLN A 247 4.87 3.40 24.12
CA GLN A 247 4.39 4.57 23.36
C GLN A 247 3.05 4.34 22.66
N GLN A 248 2.68 3.09 22.35
CA GLN A 248 1.38 2.77 21.75
C GLN A 248 0.25 2.60 22.77
N ALA A 249 0.60 2.45 24.05
CA ALA A 249 -0.37 2.29 25.14
C ALA A 249 -0.76 3.62 25.83
N SER A 250 -0.10 4.72 25.47
CA SER A 250 -0.41 6.09 25.91
C SER A 250 -1.18 6.85 24.83
#